data_AF-A0A7W1HPM5-F1
#
_entry.id   AF-A0A7W1HPM5-F1
#
_cell.length_a   1.000
_cell.length_b   1.000
_cell.length_c   1.000
_cell.angle_alpha   90.00
_cell.angle_beta   90.00
_cell.angle_gamma   90.00
#
_symmetry.space_group_name_H-M   'P 1'
#
loop_
_entity.id
_entity.type
_entity.pdbx_description
1 polymer ?
#
loop_
_entity_poly.entity_id
_entity_poly.type
_entity_poly.pdbx_seq_one_letter_code
_entity_poly.pdbx_strand_id
1 'polypeptide(L)'
;HLQDGRYSDANTAEARILKETTAQQMHSTLYTPDPRLLGTTYGFFDFSDNGQRTIGHSGGSDPIHSLLLLLPDENLGVFVAYNSEGGSDLILQHLGFQRAFFDHYYPAPAVKPIQPPANFAERAGRFEGSYRLTGGEPGTSYTTLEKFAGLLGTVTISDSGDGTLLFKNPWDEWRFVEVKPLYFRQVDGPFHILFREDDQGRITHMFTDYTPMFAFERLRWYETPAFNMALVLGCILMFVSMITAVLLRFIRNRRKSGYRNPAPRGARAAYWIIGGISVLNLLFVIGTVLWGNPVPLFGVSMIFRIVLGVGVLAAVLTVGALIYSALAWKNSYWGIAARVHYTLVTVAALAFVWFLNYWNLLGWRF
;
A
#
# COMPACT_ATOMS: atom_id res chain seq x y z
N HIS A 1 33.49 9.27 -8.99
CA HIS A 1 32.72 8.05 -8.63
C HIS A 1 32.71 6.99 -9.71
N LEU A 2 32.20 7.24 -10.93
CA LEU A 2 32.26 6.26 -12.03
C LEU A 2 33.50 6.36 -12.92
N GLN A 3 34.44 7.27 -12.60
CA GLN A 3 35.72 7.49 -13.30
C GLN A 3 35.58 7.55 -14.83
N ASP A 4 34.56 8.26 -15.31
CA ASP A 4 34.21 8.36 -16.73
C ASP A 4 34.12 7.00 -17.45
N GLY A 5 33.69 5.97 -16.72
CA GLY A 5 33.50 4.61 -17.20
C GLY A 5 34.74 3.73 -17.21
N ARG A 6 35.82 4.16 -16.56
CA ARG A 6 37.05 3.38 -16.37
C ARG A 6 37.03 2.64 -15.03
N TYR A 7 37.62 1.46 -15.00
CA TYR A 7 37.83 0.66 -13.80
C TYR A 7 39.26 0.14 -13.77
N SER A 8 39.88 0.21 -12.61
CA SER A 8 41.19 -0.37 -12.32
C SER A 8 41.29 -0.69 -10.84
N ASP A 9 41.94 -1.80 -10.49
CA ASP A 9 42.29 -2.12 -9.10
C ASP A 9 43.68 -2.79 -9.04
N ALA A 10 44.09 -3.26 -7.86
CA ALA A 10 45.39 -3.90 -7.66
C ALA A 10 45.63 -5.15 -8.55
N ASN A 11 44.55 -5.81 -8.99
CA ASN A 11 44.58 -7.04 -9.76
C ASN A 11 44.08 -6.86 -11.21
N THR A 12 43.55 -5.68 -11.55
CA THR A 12 42.87 -5.39 -12.80
C THR A 12 43.49 -4.16 -13.44
N ALA A 13 44.18 -4.36 -14.59
CA ALA A 13 44.65 -3.26 -15.42
C ALA A 13 43.48 -2.37 -15.85
N GLU A 14 43.77 -1.08 -16.09
CA GLU A 14 42.74 -0.12 -16.47
C GLU A 14 41.95 -0.59 -17.69
N ALA A 15 40.65 -0.74 -17.50
CA ALA A 15 39.70 -1.14 -18.54
C ALA A 15 38.54 -0.15 -18.60
N ARG A 16 38.04 0.10 -19.80
CA ARG A 16 36.82 0.89 -20.01
C ARG A 16 35.62 -0.04 -20.05
N ILE A 17 34.78 0.01 -19.02
CA ILE A 17 33.55 -0.79 -18.90
C ILE A 17 32.29 -0.01 -19.30
N LEU A 18 32.36 1.33 -19.29
CA LEU A 18 31.31 2.22 -19.80
C LEU A 18 31.91 3.30 -20.72
N LYS A 19 31.12 3.77 -21.69
CA LYS A 19 31.48 4.99 -22.42
C LYS A 19 31.48 6.17 -21.44
N GLU A 20 32.40 7.11 -21.62
CA GLU A 20 32.49 8.32 -20.81
C GLU A 20 31.17 9.10 -20.78
N THR A 21 30.57 9.31 -21.95
CA THR A 21 29.27 9.99 -22.06
C THR A 21 28.16 9.26 -21.32
N THR A 22 28.21 7.91 -21.24
CA THR A 22 27.25 7.12 -20.46
C THR A 22 27.48 7.32 -18.97
N ALA A 23 28.71 7.30 -18.48
CA ALA A 23 29.02 7.53 -17.07
C ALA A 23 28.61 8.96 -16.62
N GLN A 24 28.82 9.96 -17.47
CA GLN A 24 28.37 11.33 -17.21
C GLN A 24 26.84 11.42 -17.19
N GLN A 25 26.17 10.77 -18.16
CA GLN A 25 24.71 10.72 -18.21
C GLN A 25 24.11 10.02 -16.98
N MET A 26 24.78 9.00 -16.42
CA MET A 26 24.33 8.33 -15.19
C MET A 26 24.28 9.26 -13.98
N HIS A 27 25.10 10.30 -13.96
CA HIS A 27 25.08 11.31 -12.91
C HIS A 27 24.11 12.46 -13.19
N SER A 28 23.56 12.59 -14.40
CA SER A 28 22.62 13.67 -14.76
C SER A 28 21.17 13.33 -14.40
N THR A 29 20.36 14.34 -14.09
CA THR A 29 18.90 14.18 -13.94
C THR A 29 18.26 13.86 -15.29
N LEU A 30 17.61 12.70 -15.38
CA LEU A 30 16.97 12.21 -16.60
C LEU A 30 15.46 12.43 -16.60
N TYR A 31 14.86 12.33 -15.42
CA TYR A 31 13.44 12.55 -15.23
C TYR A 31 13.20 13.29 -13.92
N THR A 32 12.34 14.30 -13.99
CA THR A 32 11.71 14.91 -12.83
C THR A 32 10.28 15.28 -13.23
N PRO A 33 9.29 15.09 -12.34
CA PRO A 33 7.91 15.47 -12.63
C PRO A 33 7.73 16.98 -12.80
N ASP A 34 8.66 17.80 -12.26
CA ASP A 34 8.70 19.25 -12.40
C ASP A 34 10.15 19.74 -12.17
N PRO A 35 10.68 20.69 -12.96
CA PRO A 35 12.06 21.16 -12.81
C PRO A 35 12.43 21.74 -11.44
N ARG A 36 11.44 22.05 -10.59
CA ARG A 36 11.64 22.53 -9.21
C ARG A 36 11.82 21.41 -8.20
N LEU A 37 11.57 20.16 -8.59
CA LEU A 37 11.75 18.99 -7.75
C LEU A 37 13.01 18.21 -8.11
N LEU A 38 13.55 17.52 -7.10
CA LEU A 38 14.59 16.52 -7.25
C LEU A 38 14.10 15.38 -8.16
N GLY A 39 15.03 14.76 -8.87
CA GLY A 39 14.71 13.80 -9.93
C GLY A 39 15.44 12.47 -9.80
N THR A 40 15.29 11.66 -10.85
CA THR A 40 15.98 10.39 -10.99
C THR A 40 17.06 10.48 -12.06
N THR A 41 18.14 9.75 -11.84
CA THR A 41 19.24 9.56 -12.80
C THR A 41 19.25 8.10 -13.28
N TYR A 42 20.26 7.67 -14.05
CA TYR A 42 20.38 6.24 -14.37
C TYR A 42 20.99 5.48 -13.20
N GLY A 43 20.15 4.71 -12.50
CA GLY A 43 20.57 3.85 -11.40
C GLY A 43 20.86 4.58 -10.09
N PHE A 44 20.63 5.89 -10.03
CA PHE A 44 20.66 6.69 -8.82
C PHE A 44 19.45 7.61 -8.76
N PHE A 45 19.23 8.17 -7.57
CA PHE A 45 18.24 9.17 -7.27
C PHE A 45 18.95 10.40 -6.71
N ASP A 46 18.37 11.56 -6.94
CA ASP A 46 18.89 12.79 -6.37
C ASP A 46 18.54 12.84 -4.87
N PHE A 47 19.55 12.59 -4.04
CA PHE A 47 19.48 12.58 -2.58
C PHE A 47 20.14 13.85 -2.00
N SER A 48 20.22 14.93 -2.78
CA SER A 48 20.85 16.19 -2.36
C SER A 48 20.27 16.69 -1.05
N ASP A 49 21.15 17.07 -0.12
CA ASP A 49 20.77 17.49 1.22
C ASP A 49 21.74 18.55 1.74
N ASN A 50 21.27 19.42 2.64
CA ASN A 50 22.04 20.54 3.20
C ASN A 50 22.84 21.36 2.15
N GLY A 51 22.27 21.52 0.94
CA GLY A 51 22.89 22.26 -0.16
C GLY A 51 24.01 21.52 -0.91
N GLN A 52 24.26 20.25 -0.57
CA GLN A 52 25.25 19.41 -1.22
C GLN A 52 24.61 18.54 -2.29
N ARG A 53 25.12 18.64 -3.51
CA ARG A 53 24.69 17.78 -4.61
C ARG A 53 25.04 16.33 -4.33
N THR A 54 24.02 15.48 -4.18
CA THR A 54 24.21 14.07 -3.85
C THR A 54 23.34 13.19 -4.73
N ILE A 55 23.95 12.17 -5.34
CA ILE A 55 23.22 11.10 -6.01
C ILE A 55 23.43 9.80 -5.24
N GLY A 56 22.39 9.00 -5.10
CA GLY A 56 22.46 7.81 -4.27
C GLY A 56 21.48 6.72 -4.66
N HIS A 57 21.60 5.59 -4.00
CA HIS A 57 20.64 4.50 -4.11
C HIS A 57 20.62 3.74 -2.79
N SER A 58 19.43 3.40 -2.31
CA SER A 58 19.24 2.50 -1.18
C SER A 58 18.91 1.09 -1.67
N GLY A 59 19.35 0.08 -0.96
CA GLY A 59 19.05 -1.32 -1.24
C GLY A 59 18.52 -1.99 0.02
N GLY A 60 17.56 -2.89 -0.13
CA GLY A 60 16.99 -3.61 1.00
C GLY A 60 16.45 -4.96 0.55
N SER A 61 16.77 -5.99 1.32
CA SER A 61 16.01 -7.23 1.39
C SER A 61 16.27 -7.77 2.79
N ASP A 62 15.22 -7.86 3.60
CA ASP A 62 15.35 -8.22 5.01
C ASP A 62 16.22 -9.48 5.19
N PRO A 63 17.21 -9.45 6.11
CA PRO A 63 17.54 -8.38 7.07
C PRO A 63 18.65 -7.42 6.60
N ILE A 64 18.98 -7.38 5.31
CA ILE A 64 20.13 -6.64 4.78
C ILE A 64 19.68 -5.34 4.13
N HIS A 65 20.29 -4.23 4.55
CA HIS A 65 20.02 -2.89 4.04
C HIS A 65 21.32 -2.19 3.67
N SER A 66 21.32 -1.40 2.61
CA SER A 66 22.48 -0.62 2.19
C SER A 66 22.09 0.76 1.68
N LEU A 67 23.02 1.70 1.79
CA LEU A 67 22.89 3.04 1.27
C LEU A 67 24.21 3.45 0.61
N LEU A 68 24.09 3.92 -0.63
CA LEU A 68 25.16 4.55 -1.38
C LEU A 68 24.85 6.04 -1.53
N LEU A 69 25.80 6.89 -1.14
CA LEU A 69 25.78 8.34 -1.37
C LEU A 69 27.04 8.72 -2.13
N LEU A 70 26.88 9.44 -3.23
CA LEU A 70 27.97 9.98 -4.04
C LEU A 70 27.81 11.49 -4.09
N LEU A 71 28.85 12.21 -3.68
CA LEU A 71 28.96 13.67 -3.71
C LEU A 71 30.02 14.04 -4.75
N PRO A 72 29.66 14.17 -6.04
CA PRO A 72 30.64 14.30 -7.11
C PRO A 72 31.50 15.56 -6.98
N ASP A 73 30.91 16.65 -6.50
CA ASP A 73 31.59 17.95 -6.37
C ASP A 73 32.65 17.92 -5.25
N GLU A 74 32.44 17.07 -4.24
CA GLU A 74 33.37 16.83 -3.12
C GLU A 74 34.33 15.65 -3.37
N ASN A 75 34.18 14.96 -4.51
CA ASN A 75 34.87 13.71 -4.83
C ASN A 75 34.77 12.66 -3.70
N LEU A 76 33.59 12.58 -3.04
CA LEU A 76 33.35 11.75 -1.86
C LEU A 76 32.26 10.72 -2.10
N GLY A 77 32.54 9.45 -1.80
CA GLY A 77 31.58 8.36 -1.86
C GLY A 77 31.45 7.70 -0.50
N VAL A 78 30.22 7.48 -0.06
CA VAL A 78 29.90 6.80 1.20
C VAL A 78 29.04 5.59 0.88
N PHE A 79 29.44 4.43 1.39
CA PHE A 79 28.67 3.20 1.29
C PHE A 79 28.56 2.58 2.67
N VAL A 80 27.33 2.33 3.12
CA VAL A 80 27.04 1.65 4.39
C VAL A 80 26.15 0.44 4.10
N ALA A 81 26.39 -0.63 4.86
CA ALA A 81 25.60 -1.86 4.81
C ALA A 81 25.33 -2.35 6.22
N TYR A 82 24.09 -2.74 6.48
CA TYR A 82 23.58 -3.26 7.74
C TYR A 82 23.01 -4.66 7.49
N ASN A 83 23.24 -5.57 8.43
CA ASN A 83 22.80 -6.97 8.33
C ASN A 83 21.83 -7.34 9.49
N SER A 84 21.03 -6.38 9.91
CA SER A 84 20.04 -6.51 10.99
C SER A 84 18.79 -5.72 10.65
N GLU A 85 17.64 -6.15 11.18
CA GLU A 85 16.32 -5.54 10.95
C GLU A 85 16.27 -4.02 11.24
N GLY A 86 16.95 -3.57 12.30
CA GLY A 86 17.06 -2.13 12.63
C GLY A 86 17.89 -1.30 11.62
N GLY A 87 18.50 -1.94 10.63
CA GLY A 87 19.22 -1.26 9.55
C GLY A 87 18.30 -0.53 8.57
N SER A 88 17.03 -0.95 8.48
CA SER A 88 16.01 -0.31 7.64
C SER A 88 15.80 1.16 8.00
N ASP A 89 15.65 1.48 9.29
CA ASP A 89 15.50 2.86 9.80
C ASP A 89 16.73 3.74 9.52
N LEU A 90 17.92 3.13 9.43
CA LEU A 90 19.18 3.86 9.21
C LEU A 90 19.38 4.29 7.76
N ILE A 91 18.77 3.58 6.81
CA ILE A 91 18.89 3.87 5.36
C ILE A 91 17.71 4.66 4.80
N LEU A 92 16.77 5.10 5.65
CA LEU A 92 15.67 5.96 5.24
C LEU A 92 16.24 7.26 4.66
N GLN A 93 15.81 7.58 3.44
CA GLN A 93 16.29 8.73 2.69
C GLN A 93 16.10 10.02 3.49
N HIS A 94 17.10 10.90 3.52
CA HIS A 94 17.13 12.15 4.29
C HIS A 94 16.90 12.03 5.80
N LEU A 95 16.83 10.80 6.33
CA LEU A 95 16.73 10.48 7.75
C LEU A 95 17.94 9.61 8.14
N GLY A 96 17.89 9.00 9.32
CA GLY A 96 18.85 7.99 9.76
C GLY A 96 20.32 8.43 9.60
N PHE A 97 21.12 7.57 8.97
CA PHE A 97 22.54 7.82 8.72
C PHE A 97 22.77 9.04 7.83
N GLN A 98 21.99 9.19 6.75
CA GLN A 98 22.14 10.31 5.81
C GLN A 98 21.99 11.65 6.55
N ARG A 99 20.92 11.79 7.35
CA ARG A 99 20.68 13.02 8.12
C ARG A 99 21.82 13.33 9.08
N ALA A 100 22.23 12.34 9.88
CA ALA A 100 23.33 12.51 10.83
C ALA A 100 24.66 12.88 10.15
N PHE A 101 24.93 12.28 8.98
CA PHE A 101 26.13 12.58 8.19
C PHE A 101 26.13 14.04 7.70
N PHE A 102 25.05 14.49 7.07
CA PHE A 102 24.96 15.86 6.56
C PHE A 102 24.91 16.90 7.69
N ASP A 103 24.24 16.64 8.80
CA ASP A 103 24.20 17.56 9.94
C ASP A 103 25.56 17.74 10.62
N HIS A 104 26.40 16.69 10.59
CA HIS A 104 27.74 16.76 11.18
C HIS A 104 28.77 17.39 10.24
N TYR A 105 28.85 16.93 8.99
CA TYR A 105 29.91 17.33 8.06
C TYR A 105 29.55 18.53 7.18
N TYR A 106 28.25 18.75 6.92
CA TYR A 106 27.76 19.82 6.05
C TYR A 106 26.55 20.53 6.70
N PRO A 107 26.70 21.12 7.90
CA PRO A 107 25.57 21.74 8.58
C PRO A 107 24.98 22.90 7.77
N ALA A 108 23.69 22.80 7.46
CA ALA A 108 22.95 23.88 6.78
C ALA A 108 22.29 24.84 7.79
N PRO A 109 22.14 26.13 7.46
CA PRO A 109 21.34 27.05 8.25
C PRO A 109 19.89 26.58 8.36
N ALA A 110 19.26 26.86 9.50
CA ALA A 110 17.84 26.56 9.69
C ALA A 110 16.98 27.26 8.63
N VAL A 111 16.03 26.52 8.06
CA VAL A 111 15.08 27.04 7.08
C VAL A 111 14.11 27.99 7.79
N LYS A 112 13.98 29.21 7.27
CA LYS A 112 13.02 30.19 7.81
C LYS A 112 11.59 29.73 7.55
N PRO A 113 10.73 29.66 8.58
CA PRO A 113 9.32 29.38 8.40
C PRO A 113 8.64 30.34 7.42
N ILE A 114 7.84 29.80 6.50
CA ILE A 114 6.97 30.60 5.63
C ILE A 114 5.54 30.55 6.16
N GLN A 115 4.86 31.68 6.04
CA GLN A 115 3.45 31.82 6.38
C GLN A 115 2.54 31.41 5.22
N PRO A 116 1.39 30.78 5.50
CA PRO A 116 0.45 30.39 4.47
C PRO A 116 -0.19 31.60 3.77
N PRO A 117 -0.53 31.48 2.47
CA PRO A 117 -1.31 32.50 1.79
C PRO A 117 -2.71 32.57 2.41
N ALA A 118 -3.20 33.78 2.66
CA ALA A 118 -4.46 34.01 3.38
C ALA A 118 -5.68 33.33 2.76
N ASN A 119 -5.68 33.12 1.44
CA ASN A 119 -6.78 32.51 0.71
C ASN A 119 -6.64 30.99 0.52
N PHE A 120 -5.59 30.35 1.06
CA PHE A 120 -5.37 28.92 0.83
C PHE A 120 -6.45 28.05 1.49
N ALA A 121 -6.91 28.43 2.67
CA ALA A 121 -7.94 27.69 3.41
C ALA A 121 -9.20 27.41 2.58
N GLU A 122 -9.58 28.32 1.67
CA GLU A 122 -10.74 28.15 0.79
C GLU A 122 -10.59 27.01 -0.23
N ARG A 123 -9.35 26.59 -0.53
CA ARG A 123 -9.04 25.55 -1.54
C ARG A 123 -8.30 24.34 -1.00
N ALA A 124 -7.94 24.32 0.28
CA ALA A 124 -7.17 23.24 0.92
C ALA A 124 -7.83 21.86 0.74
N GLY A 125 -9.16 21.80 0.86
CA GLY A 125 -9.96 20.58 0.69
C GLY A 125 -9.76 19.84 -0.64
N ARG A 126 -9.27 20.51 -1.69
CA ARG A 126 -9.02 19.88 -3.00
C ARG A 126 -7.89 18.83 -2.95
N PHE A 127 -6.93 19.03 -2.05
CA PHE A 127 -5.74 18.21 -1.87
C PHE A 127 -5.93 17.09 -0.84
N GLU A 128 -7.03 17.07 -0.10
CA GLU A 128 -7.25 16.07 0.94
C GLU A 128 -7.46 14.67 0.38
N GLY A 129 -6.88 13.67 1.05
CA GLY A 129 -7.13 12.27 0.73
C GLY A 129 -5.99 11.35 1.11
N SER A 130 -6.22 10.06 0.85
CA SER A 130 -5.19 9.03 0.96
C SER A 130 -4.48 8.86 -0.38
N TYR A 131 -3.17 8.74 -0.33
CA TYR A 131 -2.34 8.52 -1.49
C TYR A 131 -1.50 7.26 -1.30
N ARG A 132 -1.36 6.47 -2.35
CA ARG A 132 -0.56 5.24 -2.37
C ARG A 132 0.71 5.47 -3.16
N LEU A 133 1.84 5.05 -2.61
CA LEU A 133 3.13 5.06 -3.30
C LEU A 133 3.02 4.24 -4.59
N THR A 134 3.63 4.66 -5.70
CA THR A 134 3.55 3.95 -7.00
C THR A 134 4.69 2.95 -7.21
N GLY A 135 5.66 2.87 -6.31
CA GLY A 135 6.77 1.90 -6.35
C GLY A 135 7.33 1.63 -4.95
N GLY A 136 8.36 0.79 -4.85
CA GLY A 136 9.03 0.48 -3.59
C GLY A 136 8.27 -0.55 -2.74
N GLU A 137 8.83 -0.86 -1.56
CA GLU A 137 8.20 -1.75 -0.59
C GLU A 137 7.02 -1.06 0.13
N PRO A 138 5.92 -1.77 0.39
CA PRO A 138 5.78 -3.23 0.31
C PRO A 138 5.29 -3.75 -1.06
N GLY A 139 5.46 -2.99 -2.15
CA GLY A 139 5.12 -3.41 -3.50
C GLY A 139 3.79 -2.84 -3.99
N THR A 140 3.75 -2.46 -5.27
CA THR A 140 2.64 -1.72 -5.89
C THR A 140 2.15 -2.41 -7.16
N SER A 141 2.38 -3.72 -7.27
CA SER A 141 1.92 -4.49 -8.42
C SER A 141 0.41 -4.34 -8.59
N TYR A 142 -0.03 -4.11 -9.83
CA TYR A 142 -1.46 -3.99 -10.14
C TYR A 142 -2.10 -5.34 -10.48
N THR A 143 -1.30 -6.36 -10.80
CA THR A 143 -1.75 -7.61 -11.41
C THR A 143 -1.54 -8.85 -10.54
N THR A 144 -0.65 -8.77 -9.55
CA THR A 144 -0.30 -9.87 -8.64
C THR A 144 -0.77 -9.59 -7.20
N LEU A 145 -0.63 -10.56 -6.30
CA LEU A 145 -1.12 -10.50 -4.91
C LEU A 145 -0.46 -9.40 -4.07
N GLU A 146 0.73 -8.93 -4.47
CA GLU A 146 1.47 -7.83 -3.86
C GLU A 146 0.66 -6.53 -3.91
N LYS A 147 -0.34 -6.44 -4.81
CA LYS A 147 -1.33 -5.33 -4.80
C LYS A 147 -1.92 -5.12 -3.40
N PHE A 148 -2.18 -6.21 -2.67
CA PHE A 148 -2.72 -6.16 -1.32
C PHE A 148 -1.83 -5.40 -0.35
N ALA A 149 -0.51 -5.45 -0.52
CA ALA A 149 0.44 -4.72 0.31
C ALA A 149 0.32 -3.19 0.15
N GLY A 150 -0.19 -2.72 -0.99
CA GLY A 150 -0.53 -1.32 -1.23
C GLY A 150 -1.59 -0.75 -0.28
N LEU A 151 -2.32 -1.57 0.48
CA LEU A 151 -3.19 -1.13 1.58
C LEU A 151 -2.41 -0.69 2.84
N LEU A 152 -1.15 -1.10 2.98
CA LEU A 152 -0.32 -0.80 4.14
C LEU A 152 0.55 0.44 3.91
N GLY A 153 0.93 0.72 2.65
CA GLY A 153 1.81 1.82 2.26
C GLY A 153 1.08 3.07 1.76
N THR A 154 0.18 3.63 2.57
CA THR A 154 -0.54 4.87 2.22
C THR A 154 -0.14 6.05 3.09
N VAL A 155 -0.04 7.22 2.47
CA VAL A 155 0.14 8.51 3.14
C VAL A 155 -1.16 9.31 3.08
N THR A 156 -1.34 10.25 4.00
CA THR A 156 -2.56 11.08 4.04
C THR A 156 -2.21 12.56 3.97
N ILE A 157 -2.98 13.29 3.16
CA ILE A 157 -3.02 14.75 3.14
C ILE A 157 -4.33 15.18 3.78
N SER A 158 -4.27 16.09 4.76
CA SER A 158 -5.43 16.70 5.39
C SER A 158 -5.26 18.21 5.54
N ASP A 159 -6.36 18.96 5.51
CA ASP A 159 -6.36 20.38 5.88
C ASP A 159 -6.20 20.53 7.39
N SER A 160 -5.20 21.30 7.82
CA SER A 160 -4.96 21.58 9.23
C SER A 160 -5.86 22.68 9.81
N GLY A 161 -6.59 23.41 8.95
CA GLY A 161 -7.43 24.55 9.35
C GLY A 161 -6.66 25.84 9.66
N ASP A 162 -5.33 25.81 9.61
CA ASP A 162 -4.44 26.96 9.81
C ASP A 162 -3.87 27.51 8.48
N GLY A 163 -4.42 27.07 7.34
CA GLY A 163 -3.92 27.41 6.01
C GLY A 163 -2.74 26.56 5.55
N THR A 164 -2.40 25.47 6.26
CA THR A 164 -1.39 24.49 5.84
C THR A 164 -2.01 23.12 5.54
N LEU A 165 -1.33 22.36 4.69
CA LEU A 165 -1.61 20.93 4.50
C LEU A 165 -0.77 20.11 5.47
N LEU A 166 -1.39 19.16 6.17
CA LEU A 166 -0.68 18.15 6.95
C LEU A 166 -0.41 16.94 6.06
N PHE A 167 0.87 16.62 5.89
CA PHE A 167 1.33 15.40 5.27
C PHE A 167 1.71 14.39 6.35
N LYS A 168 0.85 13.39 6.53
CA LYS A 168 1.07 12.29 7.46
C LYS A 168 1.66 11.10 6.72
N ASN A 169 2.92 10.81 6.99
CA ASN A 169 3.63 9.63 6.49
C ASN A 169 3.95 8.67 7.66
N PRO A 170 4.42 7.43 7.40
CA PRO A 170 4.69 6.46 8.46
C PRO A 170 5.76 6.88 9.47
N TRP A 171 6.63 7.83 9.12
CA TRP A 171 7.80 8.21 9.91
C TRP A 171 7.61 9.54 10.64
N ASP A 172 6.88 10.48 10.05
CA ASP A 172 6.70 11.82 10.59
C ASP A 172 5.43 12.51 10.05
N GLU A 173 5.09 13.65 10.66
CA GLU A 173 4.01 14.54 10.25
C GLU A 173 4.57 15.91 9.90
N TRP A 174 4.47 16.29 8.62
CA TRP A 174 5.01 17.55 8.13
C TRP A 174 3.92 18.49 7.64
N ARG A 175 4.12 19.78 7.90
CA ARG A 175 3.23 20.84 7.42
C ARG A 175 3.78 21.46 6.15
N PHE A 176 2.89 21.68 5.19
CA PHE A 176 3.20 22.24 3.88
C PHE A 176 2.36 23.48 3.60
N VAL A 177 3.02 24.51 3.06
CA VAL A 177 2.42 25.78 2.67
C VAL A 177 2.45 25.91 1.15
N GLU A 178 1.34 26.32 0.54
CA GLU A 178 1.32 26.62 -0.89
C GLU A 178 2.17 27.85 -1.19
N VAL A 179 3.18 27.69 -2.06
CA VAL A 179 4.05 28.79 -2.50
C VAL A 179 3.67 29.24 -3.92
N LYS A 180 3.25 28.30 -4.75
CA LYS A 180 2.69 28.52 -6.09
C LYS A 180 1.55 27.53 -6.31
N PRO A 181 0.65 27.74 -7.27
CA PRO A 181 -0.40 26.78 -7.57
C PRO A 181 0.16 25.35 -7.68
N LEU A 182 -0.42 24.44 -6.91
CA LEU A 182 -0.05 23.01 -6.83
C LEU A 182 1.35 22.71 -6.28
N TYR A 183 2.11 23.71 -5.88
CA TYR A 183 3.48 23.57 -5.42
C TYR A 183 3.65 24.14 -4.02
N PHE A 184 4.06 23.26 -3.12
CA PHE A 184 4.09 23.52 -1.71
C PHE A 184 5.48 23.30 -1.17
N ARG A 185 5.82 24.06 -0.14
CA ARG A 185 7.06 23.90 0.60
C ARG A 185 6.74 23.52 2.03
N GLN A 186 7.55 22.67 2.62
CA GLN A 186 7.50 22.41 4.05
C GLN A 186 7.66 23.73 4.81
N VAL A 187 6.94 23.88 5.92
CA VAL A 187 6.94 25.11 6.73
C VAL A 187 8.37 25.44 7.16
N ASP A 188 9.02 24.48 7.82
CA ASP A 188 10.27 24.59 8.56
C ASP A 188 11.38 23.65 8.05
N GLY A 189 11.19 23.07 6.85
CA GLY A 189 12.13 22.13 6.26
C GLY A 189 12.39 22.38 4.77
N PRO A 190 13.31 21.62 4.17
CA PRO A 190 13.76 21.83 2.81
C PRO A 190 12.88 21.16 1.76
N PHE A 191 11.96 20.27 2.16
CA PHE A 191 11.20 19.46 1.22
C PHE A 191 10.03 20.21 0.58
N HIS A 192 9.68 19.78 -0.62
CA HIS A 192 8.52 20.28 -1.36
C HIS A 192 7.59 19.14 -1.74
N ILE A 193 6.31 19.48 -1.88
CA ILE A 193 5.34 18.60 -2.52
C ILE A 193 4.75 19.31 -3.73
N LEU A 194 4.54 18.55 -4.80
CA LEU A 194 3.87 19.00 -6.00
C LEU A 194 2.67 18.10 -6.26
N PHE A 195 1.52 18.70 -6.53
CA PHE A 195 0.35 17.98 -6.98
C PHE A 195 0.18 18.07 -8.50
N ARG A 196 -0.36 17.00 -9.09
CA ARG A 196 -0.76 16.96 -10.50
C ARG A 196 -2.26 16.81 -10.60
N GLU A 197 -2.84 17.62 -11.49
CA GLU A 197 -4.25 17.56 -11.86
C GLU A 197 -4.46 16.79 -13.16
N ASP A 198 -5.67 16.27 -13.36
CA ASP A 198 -6.14 15.84 -14.67
C ASP A 198 -6.76 17.02 -15.45
N ASP A 199 -7.22 16.75 -16.67
CA ASP A 199 -7.87 17.75 -17.55
C ASP A 199 -9.16 18.34 -16.95
N GLN A 200 -9.69 17.75 -15.88
CA GLN A 200 -10.88 18.22 -15.16
C GLN A 200 -10.52 18.97 -13.86
N GLY A 201 -9.24 19.23 -13.60
CA GLY A 201 -8.76 19.95 -12.42
C GLY A 201 -8.81 19.13 -11.12
N ARG A 202 -8.93 17.80 -11.23
CA ARG A 202 -8.92 16.89 -10.06
C ARG A 202 -7.50 16.46 -9.75
N ILE A 203 -7.11 16.53 -8.48
CA ILE A 203 -5.81 16.04 -8.03
C ILE A 203 -5.75 14.52 -8.21
N THR A 204 -4.79 14.05 -9.00
CA THR A 204 -4.57 12.63 -9.29
C THR A 204 -3.29 12.09 -8.65
N HIS A 205 -2.24 12.91 -8.59
CA HIS A 205 -0.94 12.50 -8.06
C HIS A 205 -0.32 13.57 -7.17
N MET A 206 0.58 13.13 -6.29
CA MET A 206 1.49 13.94 -5.51
C MET A 206 2.92 13.45 -5.76
N PHE A 207 3.89 14.36 -5.80
CA PHE A 207 5.32 14.12 -5.94
C PHE A 207 6.05 14.88 -4.83
N THR A 208 7.22 14.41 -4.42
CA THR A 208 8.01 15.04 -3.36
C THR A 208 9.50 14.87 -3.59
N ASP A 209 10.27 15.88 -3.20
CA ASP A 209 11.74 15.85 -3.17
C ASP A 209 12.27 14.82 -2.18
N TYR A 210 11.49 14.51 -1.14
CA TYR A 210 11.88 13.57 -0.10
C TYR A 210 12.04 12.13 -0.63
N THR A 211 11.32 11.76 -1.69
CA THR A 211 11.39 10.45 -2.35
C THR A 211 11.18 10.62 -3.85
N PRO A 212 12.16 11.16 -4.59
CA PRO A 212 11.98 11.59 -5.97
C PRO A 212 11.81 10.41 -6.95
N MET A 213 12.15 9.20 -6.50
CA MET A 213 11.95 7.95 -7.24
C MET A 213 10.50 7.46 -7.26
N PHE A 214 9.64 8.00 -6.41
CA PHE A 214 8.26 7.56 -6.28
C PHE A 214 7.28 8.68 -6.59
N ALA A 215 6.13 8.29 -7.12
CA ALA A 215 4.93 9.12 -7.15
C ALA A 215 3.94 8.58 -6.12
N PHE A 216 2.98 9.43 -5.77
CA PHE A 216 1.88 9.08 -4.88
C PHE A 216 0.58 9.25 -5.64
N GLU A 217 -0.10 8.15 -5.94
CA GLU A 217 -1.39 8.14 -6.63
C GLU A 217 -2.52 8.39 -5.61
N ARG A 218 -3.44 9.31 -5.90
CA ARG A 218 -4.62 9.53 -5.05
C ARG A 218 -5.56 8.33 -5.12
N LEU A 219 -5.86 7.76 -3.96
CA LEU A 219 -6.75 6.61 -3.86
C LEU A 219 -8.21 7.00 -4.02
N ARG A 220 -8.97 6.10 -4.65
CA ARG A 220 -10.43 6.17 -4.61
C ARG A 220 -10.94 5.72 -3.25
N TRP A 221 -12.14 6.15 -2.88
CA TRP A 221 -12.75 5.83 -1.57
C TRP A 221 -12.76 4.31 -1.26
N TYR A 222 -12.98 3.47 -2.28
CA TYR A 222 -13.03 2.01 -2.13
C TYR A 222 -11.65 1.34 -2.10
N GLU A 223 -10.58 2.08 -2.36
CA GLU A 223 -9.19 1.60 -2.25
C GLU A 223 -8.55 1.99 -0.92
N THR A 224 -9.20 2.85 -0.14
CA THR A 224 -8.66 3.30 1.14
C THR A 224 -8.58 2.15 2.16
N PRO A 225 -7.57 2.16 3.05
CA PRO A 225 -7.46 1.16 4.11
C PRO A 225 -8.69 1.12 5.02
N ALA A 226 -9.24 2.30 5.36
CA ALA A 226 -10.42 2.41 6.21
C ALA A 226 -11.65 1.71 5.62
N PHE A 227 -11.95 1.92 4.33
CA PHE A 227 -13.07 1.26 3.66
C PHE A 227 -12.87 -0.26 3.62
N ASN A 228 -11.69 -0.72 3.21
CA ASN A 228 -11.40 -2.14 3.07
C ASN A 228 -11.44 -2.86 4.42
N MET A 229 -10.94 -2.24 5.48
CA MET A 229 -11.03 -2.75 6.84
C MET A 229 -12.48 -2.84 7.31
N ALA A 230 -13.28 -1.79 7.12
CA ALA A 230 -14.71 -1.81 7.47
C ALA A 230 -15.48 -2.88 6.69
N LEU A 231 -15.18 -3.05 5.39
CA LEU A 231 -15.78 -4.07 4.54
C LEU A 231 -15.46 -5.48 5.05
N VAL A 232 -14.18 -5.79 5.28
CA VAL A 232 -13.73 -7.11 5.75
C VAL A 232 -14.32 -7.41 7.13
N LEU A 233 -14.30 -6.45 8.06
CA LEU A 233 -14.91 -6.62 9.39
C LEU A 233 -16.42 -6.86 9.31
N GLY A 234 -17.13 -6.11 8.46
CA GLY A 234 -18.55 -6.33 8.20
C GLY A 234 -18.84 -7.75 7.67
N CYS A 235 -18.03 -8.23 6.73
CA CYS A 235 -18.13 -9.59 6.21
C CYS A 235 -17.88 -10.64 7.30
N ILE A 236 -16.83 -10.48 8.12
CA ILE A 236 -16.52 -11.39 9.23
C ILE A 236 -17.70 -11.48 10.21
N LEU A 237 -18.27 -10.34 10.62
CA LEU A 237 -19.42 -10.32 11.52
C LEU A 237 -20.63 -11.07 10.93
N MET A 238 -20.89 -10.90 9.63
CA MET A 238 -21.96 -11.64 8.94
C MET A 238 -21.67 -13.14 8.91
N PHE A 239 -20.45 -13.57 8.61
CA PHE A 239 -20.08 -15.00 8.62
C PHE A 239 -20.18 -15.63 10.01
N VAL A 240 -19.70 -14.94 11.05
CA VAL A 240 -19.85 -15.39 12.44
C VAL A 240 -21.33 -15.47 12.84
N SER A 241 -22.15 -14.49 12.45
CA SER A 241 -23.60 -14.52 12.70
C SER A 241 -24.28 -15.72 12.02
N MET A 242 -23.82 -16.12 10.84
CA MET A 242 -24.34 -17.26 10.11
C MET A 242 -23.96 -18.59 10.78
N ILE A 243 -22.70 -18.74 11.18
CA ILE A 243 -22.19 -19.93 11.86
C ILE A 243 -22.91 -20.13 13.19
N THR A 244 -23.06 -19.06 13.98
CA THR A 244 -23.82 -19.11 15.24
C THR A 244 -25.28 -19.49 15.00
N ALA A 245 -25.94 -18.95 13.97
CA ALA A 245 -27.31 -19.33 13.61
C ALA A 245 -27.44 -20.81 13.21
N VAL A 246 -26.48 -21.35 12.44
CA VAL A 246 -26.43 -22.78 12.07
C VAL A 246 -26.22 -23.66 13.30
N LEU A 247 -25.27 -23.32 14.17
CA LEU A 247 -24.95 -24.07 15.37
C LEU A 247 -26.12 -24.09 16.36
N LEU A 248 -26.76 -22.94 16.60
CA LEU A 248 -27.94 -22.84 17.47
C LEU A 248 -29.11 -23.67 16.93
N ARG A 249 -29.33 -23.67 15.61
CA ARG A 249 -30.35 -24.53 14.98
C ARG A 249 -30.01 -26.01 15.13
N PHE A 250 -28.75 -26.38 14.95
CA PHE A 250 -28.29 -27.77 15.12
C PHE A 250 -28.50 -28.26 16.57
N ILE A 251 -28.09 -27.47 17.56
CA ILE A 251 -28.28 -27.80 18.99
C ILE A 251 -29.78 -27.87 19.34
N ARG A 252 -30.58 -26.89 18.90
CA ARG A 252 -32.04 -26.89 19.15
C ARG A 252 -32.74 -28.10 18.52
N ASN A 253 -32.32 -28.51 17.33
CA ASN A 253 -32.87 -29.69 16.67
C ASN A 253 -32.44 -31.01 17.33
N ARG A 254 -31.28 -31.06 17.99
CA ARG A 254 -30.86 -32.22 18.80
C ARG A 254 -31.59 -32.29 20.15
N ARG A 255 -31.95 -31.15 20.75
CA ARG A 255 -32.66 -31.10 22.05
C ARG A 255 -34.16 -31.32 21.95
N LYS A 256 -34.78 -31.08 20.79
CA LYS A 256 -36.22 -31.33 20.56
C LYS A 256 -36.42 -32.64 19.80
N SER A 257 -36.66 -33.73 20.52
CA SER A 257 -36.93 -35.08 19.99
C SER A 257 -38.36 -35.28 19.44
N GLY A 258 -39.11 -34.21 19.15
CA GLY A 258 -40.54 -34.31 18.82
C GLY A 258 -40.94 -33.55 17.57
N TYR A 259 -41.55 -34.29 16.61
CA TYR A 259 -42.39 -33.84 15.49
C TYR A 259 -42.25 -32.36 15.07
N ARG A 260 -41.28 -32.10 14.19
CA ARG A 260 -41.33 -30.94 13.28
C ARG A 260 -41.35 -31.46 11.85
N ASN A 261 -42.23 -30.90 11.04
CA ASN A 261 -42.18 -31.12 9.60
C ASN A 261 -40.75 -30.84 9.11
N PRO A 262 -40.08 -31.80 8.46
CA PRO A 262 -38.74 -31.60 7.98
C PRO A 262 -38.74 -30.40 7.03
N ALA A 263 -37.85 -29.44 7.29
CA ALA A 263 -37.66 -28.32 6.37
C ALA A 263 -37.43 -28.89 4.95
N PRO A 264 -37.97 -28.25 3.89
CA PRO A 264 -37.76 -28.70 2.52
C PRO A 264 -36.28 -28.98 2.26
N ARG A 265 -35.95 -30.04 1.51
CA ARG A 265 -34.54 -30.43 1.26
C ARG A 265 -33.69 -29.25 0.76
N GLY A 266 -34.26 -28.39 -0.10
CA GLY A 266 -33.62 -27.16 -0.58
C GLY A 266 -33.34 -26.11 0.51
N ALA A 267 -34.22 -25.98 1.51
CA ALA A 267 -34.03 -25.09 2.66
C ALA A 267 -32.91 -25.59 3.60
N ARG A 268 -32.78 -26.91 3.77
CA ARG A 268 -31.67 -27.48 4.53
C ARG A 268 -30.34 -27.31 3.78
N ALA A 269 -30.32 -27.58 2.47
CA ALA A 269 -29.14 -27.40 1.63
C ALA A 269 -28.64 -25.95 1.63
N ALA A 270 -29.54 -24.97 1.46
CA ALA A 270 -29.19 -23.55 1.46
C ALA A 270 -28.45 -23.13 2.75
N TYR A 271 -28.93 -23.55 3.92
CA TYR A 271 -28.30 -23.24 5.21
C TYR A 271 -26.91 -23.87 5.37
N TRP A 272 -26.72 -25.11 4.92
CA TRP A 272 -25.42 -25.77 4.98
C TRP A 272 -24.42 -25.16 4.00
N ILE A 273 -24.87 -24.78 2.79
CA ILE A 273 -24.02 -24.13 1.79
C ILE A 273 -23.51 -22.79 2.32
N ILE A 274 -24.41 -21.89 2.77
CA ILE A 274 -23.98 -20.58 3.25
C ILE A 274 -23.20 -20.67 4.58
N GLY A 275 -23.51 -21.66 5.42
CA GLY A 275 -22.71 -21.97 6.61
C GLY A 275 -21.31 -22.44 6.25
N GLY A 276 -21.19 -23.31 5.25
CA GLY A 276 -19.91 -23.77 4.71
C GLY A 276 -19.10 -22.62 4.09
N ILE A 277 -19.72 -21.77 3.27
CA ILE A 277 -19.10 -20.55 2.72
C ILE A 277 -18.59 -19.65 3.83
N SER A 278 -19.38 -19.44 4.89
CA SER A 278 -18.99 -18.62 6.03
C SER A 278 -17.76 -19.18 6.74
N VAL A 279 -17.71 -20.50 6.95
CA VAL A 279 -16.54 -21.18 7.52
C VAL A 279 -15.32 -21.05 6.60
N LEU A 280 -15.47 -21.31 5.30
CA LEU A 280 -14.36 -21.21 4.34
C LEU A 280 -13.80 -19.79 4.27
N ASN A 281 -14.64 -18.75 4.24
CA ASN A 281 -14.17 -17.37 4.23
C ASN A 281 -13.47 -16.98 5.54
N LEU A 282 -13.93 -17.46 6.71
CA LEU A 282 -13.21 -17.24 7.96
C LEU A 282 -11.88 -17.99 8.00
N LEU A 283 -11.82 -19.22 7.47
CA LEU A 283 -10.57 -19.97 7.33
C LEU A 283 -9.61 -19.27 6.37
N PHE A 284 -10.11 -18.64 5.31
CA PHE A 284 -9.32 -17.79 4.44
C PHE A 284 -8.71 -16.64 5.24
N VAL A 285 -9.53 -15.86 5.96
CA VAL A 285 -9.05 -14.70 6.75
C VAL A 285 -8.01 -15.14 7.79
N ILE A 286 -8.30 -16.20 8.56
CA ILE A 286 -7.37 -16.75 9.55
C ILE A 286 -6.09 -17.23 8.87
N GLY A 287 -6.21 -17.94 7.74
CA GLY A 287 -5.08 -18.41 6.96
C GLY A 287 -4.20 -17.26 6.47
N THR A 288 -4.80 -16.17 6.02
CA THR A 288 -4.09 -14.97 5.58
C THR A 288 -3.39 -14.27 6.74
N VAL A 289 -4.02 -14.16 7.92
CA VAL A 289 -3.40 -13.53 9.10
C VAL A 289 -2.25 -14.37 9.65
N LEU A 290 -2.41 -15.70 9.71
CA LEU A 290 -1.40 -16.59 10.31
C LEU A 290 -0.21 -16.87 9.38
N TRP A 291 -0.45 -16.94 8.07
CA TRP A 291 0.53 -17.41 7.08
C TRP A 291 0.81 -16.40 5.97
N GLY A 292 0.27 -15.19 6.09
CA GLY A 292 0.35 -14.15 5.07
C GLY A 292 1.77 -13.90 4.61
N ASN A 293 1.96 -13.91 3.29
CA ASN A 293 3.20 -13.52 2.64
C ASN A 293 2.89 -12.38 1.67
N PRO A 294 2.64 -11.14 2.17
CA PRO A 294 2.19 -10.03 1.33
C PRO A 294 3.23 -9.63 0.28
N VAL A 295 4.52 -9.97 0.50
CA VAL A 295 5.64 -9.67 -0.40
C VAL A 295 6.57 -10.89 -0.47
N PRO A 296 6.25 -11.90 -1.29
CA PRO A 296 6.97 -13.16 -1.30
C PRO A 296 8.37 -13.06 -1.92
N LEU A 297 9.39 -12.78 -1.10
CA LEU A 297 10.81 -12.74 -1.55
C LEU A 297 11.28 -14.04 -2.21
N PHE A 298 10.86 -15.20 -1.68
CA PHE A 298 11.22 -16.53 -2.20
C PHE A 298 10.03 -17.26 -2.83
N GLY A 299 9.00 -16.51 -3.24
CA GLY A 299 7.77 -17.05 -3.79
C GLY A 299 6.74 -17.48 -2.74
N VAL A 300 5.56 -17.85 -3.22
CA VAL A 300 4.40 -18.13 -2.36
C VAL A 300 4.48 -19.54 -1.80
N SER A 301 4.45 -19.64 -0.46
CA SER A 301 4.50 -20.90 0.28
C SER A 301 3.32 -21.83 -0.07
N MET A 302 3.54 -23.14 0.01
CA MET A 302 2.50 -24.13 -0.30
C MET A 302 1.24 -23.94 0.57
N ILE A 303 1.43 -23.58 1.85
CA ILE A 303 0.33 -23.32 2.79
C ILE A 303 -0.51 -22.14 2.30
N PHE A 304 0.13 -21.03 1.88
CA PHE A 304 -0.60 -19.87 1.39
C PHE A 304 -1.31 -20.15 0.06
N ARG A 305 -0.74 -20.99 -0.82
CA ARG A 305 -1.44 -21.46 -2.04
C ARG A 305 -2.74 -22.21 -1.72
N ILE A 306 -2.76 -22.98 -0.63
CA ILE A 306 -3.98 -23.66 -0.16
C ILE A 306 -4.98 -22.64 0.37
N VAL A 307 -4.54 -21.63 1.13
CA VAL A 307 -5.39 -20.52 1.59
C VAL A 307 -6.07 -19.82 0.41
N LEU A 308 -5.32 -19.47 -0.65
CA LEU A 308 -5.89 -18.87 -1.86
C LEU A 308 -6.92 -19.81 -2.53
N GLY A 309 -6.64 -21.12 -2.57
CA GLY A 309 -7.58 -22.13 -3.06
C GLY A 309 -8.90 -22.20 -2.25
N VAL A 310 -8.85 -22.02 -0.92
CA VAL A 310 -10.04 -21.92 -0.07
C VAL A 310 -10.89 -20.72 -0.48
N GLY A 311 -10.27 -19.57 -0.79
CA GLY A 311 -10.96 -18.38 -1.30
C GLY A 311 -11.67 -18.64 -2.64
N VAL A 312 -11.00 -19.34 -3.57
CA VAL A 312 -11.61 -19.74 -4.87
C VAL A 312 -12.81 -20.66 -4.66
N LEU A 313 -12.68 -21.67 -3.79
CA LEU A 313 -13.77 -22.58 -3.48
C LEU A 313 -14.97 -21.84 -2.88
N ALA A 314 -14.73 -20.92 -1.92
CA ALA A 314 -15.77 -20.10 -1.32
C ALA A 314 -16.46 -19.20 -2.36
N ALA A 315 -15.71 -18.63 -3.31
CA ALA A 315 -16.25 -17.81 -4.39
C ALA A 315 -17.16 -18.61 -5.33
N VAL A 316 -16.76 -19.80 -5.74
CA VAL A 316 -17.59 -20.69 -6.59
C VAL A 316 -18.89 -21.06 -5.86
N LEU A 317 -18.81 -21.43 -4.58
CA LEU A 317 -19.98 -21.77 -3.78
C LEU A 317 -20.92 -20.58 -3.57
N THR A 318 -20.41 -19.35 -3.56
CA THR A 318 -21.20 -18.12 -3.42
C THR A 318 -22.21 -17.95 -4.57
N VAL A 319 -21.90 -18.43 -5.78
CA VAL A 319 -22.88 -18.48 -6.90
C VAL A 319 -24.10 -19.33 -6.52
N GLY A 320 -23.87 -20.49 -5.88
CA GLY A 320 -24.94 -21.33 -5.38
C GLY A 320 -25.79 -20.63 -4.31
N ALA A 321 -25.16 -19.89 -3.39
CA ALA A 321 -25.88 -19.12 -2.37
C ALA A 321 -26.79 -18.04 -2.96
N LEU A 322 -26.42 -17.41 -4.08
CA LEU A 322 -27.29 -16.45 -4.78
C LEU A 322 -28.56 -17.10 -5.31
N ILE A 323 -28.41 -18.26 -5.95
CA ILE A 323 -29.55 -19.04 -6.46
C ILE A 323 -30.47 -19.41 -5.29
N TYR A 324 -29.90 -19.90 -4.19
CA TYR A 324 -30.68 -20.25 -3.00
C TYR A 324 -31.32 -19.05 -2.30
N SER A 325 -30.72 -17.86 -2.39
CA SER A 325 -31.32 -16.62 -1.91
C SER A 325 -32.62 -16.31 -2.67
N ALA A 326 -32.58 -16.35 -4.01
CA ALA A 326 -33.76 -16.15 -4.85
C ALA A 326 -34.84 -17.22 -4.59
N LEU A 327 -34.43 -18.49 -4.49
CA LEU A 327 -35.35 -19.60 -4.19
C LEU A 327 -35.95 -19.49 -2.78
N ALA A 328 -35.20 -19.00 -1.79
CA ALA A 328 -35.69 -18.82 -0.44
C ALA A 328 -36.82 -17.79 -0.37
N TRP A 329 -36.73 -16.72 -1.17
CA TRP A 329 -37.81 -15.73 -1.31
C TRP A 329 -38.99 -16.30 -2.09
N LYS A 330 -38.76 -16.89 -3.27
CA LYS A 330 -39.80 -17.45 -4.13
C LYS A 330 -40.63 -18.54 -3.43
N ASN A 331 -39.96 -19.48 -2.77
CA ASN A 331 -40.59 -20.65 -2.16
C ASN A 331 -40.89 -20.46 -0.67
N SER A 332 -40.65 -19.27 -0.12
CA SER A 332 -40.87 -18.93 1.29
C SER A 332 -40.30 -19.96 2.27
N TYR A 333 -39.03 -20.35 2.08
CA TYR A 333 -38.39 -21.42 2.86
C TYR A 333 -38.39 -21.18 4.37
N TRP A 334 -38.34 -19.92 4.79
CA TRP A 334 -38.31 -19.53 6.20
C TRP A 334 -39.11 -18.23 6.42
N GLY A 335 -39.30 -17.87 7.70
CA GLY A 335 -39.84 -16.55 8.06
C GLY A 335 -39.00 -15.40 7.49
N ILE A 336 -39.60 -14.21 7.39
CA ILE A 336 -39.01 -13.03 6.74
C ILE A 336 -37.63 -12.70 7.33
N ALA A 337 -37.49 -12.67 8.66
CA ALA A 337 -36.22 -12.38 9.32
C ALA A 337 -35.08 -13.33 8.91
N ALA A 338 -35.37 -14.63 8.76
CA ALA A 338 -34.37 -15.62 8.34
C ALA A 338 -34.00 -15.48 6.85
N ARG A 339 -34.95 -15.09 5.99
CA ARG A 339 -34.69 -14.81 4.57
C ARG A 339 -33.85 -13.55 4.41
N VAL A 340 -34.14 -12.50 5.17
CA VAL A 340 -33.35 -11.26 5.22
C VAL A 340 -31.94 -11.55 5.69
N HIS A 341 -31.77 -12.26 6.82
CA HIS A 341 -30.44 -12.64 7.33
C HIS A 341 -29.65 -13.45 6.31
N TYR A 342 -30.26 -14.47 5.69
CA TYR A 342 -29.62 -15.25 4.63
C TYR A 342 -29.15 -14.35 3.48
N THR A 343 -30.02 -13.45 3.01
CA THR A 343 -29.71 -12.52 1.91
C THR A 343 -28.54 -11.61 2.28
N LEU A 344 -28.51 -11.06 3.49
CA LEU A 344 -27.42 -10.22 3.97
C LEU A 344 -26.09 -10.98 4.03
N VAL A 345 -26.09 -12.23 4.50
CA VAL A 345 -24.87 -13.06 4.51
C VAL A 345 -24.42 -13.38 3.08
N THR A 346 -25.34 -13.63 2.15
CA THR A 346 -25.00 -13.81 0.74
C THR A 346 -24.40 -12.54 0.11
N VAL A 347 -24.95 -11.36 0.44
CA VAL A 347 -24.39 -10.06 0.00
C VAL A 347 -22.99 -9.85 0.59
N ALA A 348 -22.76 -10.19 1.86
CA ALA A 348 -21.44 -10.15 2.46
C ALA A 348 -20.46 -11.11 1.78
N ALA A 349 -20.87 -12.33 1.45
CA ALA A 349 -20.05 -13.28 0.69
C ALA A 349 -19.68 -12.72 -0.70
N LEU A 350 -20.64 -12.11 -1.40
CA LEU A 350 -20.39 -11.44 -2.67
C LEU A 350 -19.40 -10.28 -2.55
N ALA A 351 -19.57 -9.42 -1.55
CA ALA A 351 -18.69 -8.29 -1.32
C ALA A 351 -17.27 -8.74 -0.96
N PHE A 352 -17.15 -9.84 -0.21
CA PHE A 352 -15.87 -10.48 0.08
C PHE A 352 -15.21 -11.07 -1.17
N VAL A 353 -15.97 -11.73 -2.06
CA VAL A 353 -15.45 -12.20 -3.35
C VAL A 353 -14.96 -11.04 -4.22
N TRP A 354 -15.69 -9.92 -4.26
CA TRP A 354 -15.23 -8.71 -4.93
C TRP A 354 -13.91 -8.21 -4.34
N PHE A 355 -13.81 -8.14 -3.01
CA PHE A 355 -12.58 -7.76 -2.31
C PHE A 355 -11.40 -8.65 -2.69
N LEU A 356 -11.57 -9.98 -2.64
CA LEU A 356 -10.52 -10.93 -3.03
C LEU A 356 -10.09 -10.75 -4.49
N ASN A 357 -11.04 -10.54 -5.40
CA ASN A 357 -10.71 -10.33 -6.81
C ASN A 357 -10.04 -8.97 -7.06
N TYR A 358 -10.49 -7.91 -6.37
CA TYR A 358 -9.94 -6.56 -6.52
C TYR A 358 -8.47 -6.48 -6.08
N TRP A 359 -8.15 -7.15 -4.98
CA TRP A 359 -6.79 -7.21 -4.41
C TRP A 359 -5.96 -8.40 -4.91
N ASN A 360 -6.37 -9.06 -6.00
CA ASN A 360 -5.67 -10.20 -6.60
C ASN A 360 -5.44 -11.41 -5.67
N LEU A 361 -6.21 -11.52 -4.59
CA LEU A 361 -6.22 -12.64 -3.66
C LEU A 361 -7.12 -13.81 -4.12
N LEU A 362 -7.86 -13.63 -5.21
CA LEU A 362 -8.69 -14.68 -5.80
C LEU A 362 -7.92 -15.45 -6.87
N GLY A 363 -7.55 -16.69 -6.54
CA GLY A 363 -6.73 -17.56 -7.39
C GLY A 363 -5.23 -17.39 -7.12
N TRP A 364 -4.41 -17.87 -8.06
CA TRP A 364 -2.95 -17.86 -7.94
C TRP A 364 -2.36 -16.76 -8.84
N ARG A 365 -2.63 -15.49 -8.51
CA ARG A 365 -2.10 -14.32 -9.22
C ARG A 365 -0.80 -13.86 -8.57
N PHE A 366 0.31 -14.53 -8.85
CA PHE A 366 1.66 -14.19 -8.37
C PHE A 366 2.72 -14.72 -9.32
#